data_AF-A0A2K3M0Y3-F1
#
_entry.id   AF-A0A2K3M0Y3-F1
#
_cell.length_a   1.000
_cell.length_b   1.000
_cell.length_c   1.000
_cell.angle_alpha   90.00
_cell.angle_beta   90.00
_cell.angle_gamma   90.00
#
_symmetry.space_group_name_H-M   'P 1'
#
loop_
_entity.id
_entity.type
_entity.pdbx_description
1 polymer ?
#
loop_
_entity_poly.entity_id
_entity_poly.type
_entity_poly.pdbx_seq_one_letter_code
_entity_poly.pdbx_strand_id
1 'polypeptide(L)'
;MLSATARNAVVSSLKLICGVLFRELGFRAYKLELIDDLSNPFVSMYFGAAYVAWLSEYEGRDRTPEFFVQAYFVGPKNVNPQDASTLWLKYEETLSKYEDERKRNGDSCAIM
;
A
#
# COMPACT_ATOMS: atom_id res chain seq x y z
N MET A 1 12.43 10.20 -1.62
CA MET A 1 12.52 9.41 -2.87
C MET A 1 12.77 7.95 -2.51
N LEU A 2 11.81 7.05 -2.74
CA LEU A 2 12.03 5.60 -2.58
C LEU A 2 13.04 5.09 -3.63
N SER A 3 13.98 4.24 -3.22
CA SER A 3 14.96 3.59 -4.09
C SER A 3 14.28 2.85 -5.26
N ALA A 4 14.92 2.81 -6.43
CA ALA A 4 14.43 2.10 -7.62
C ALA A 4 14.08 0.62 -7.32
N THR A 5 14.83 -0.01 -6.42
CA THR A 5 14.57 -1.38 -5.94
C THR A 5 13.26 -1.48 -5.15
N ALA A 6 12.96 -0.50 -4.31
CA ALA A 6 11.72 -0.46 -3.53
C ALA A 6 10.49 -0.18 -4.42
N ARG A 7 10.63 0.69 -5.43
CA ARG A 7 9.58 0.93 -6.44
C ARG A 7 9.27 -0.34 -7.23
N ASN A 8 10.29 -1.07 -7.65
CA ASN A 8 10.12 -2.31 -8.41
C ASN A 8 9.50 -3.44 -7.57
N ALA A 9 9.78 -3.49 -6.26
CA ALA A 9 9.17 -4.47 -5.36
C ALA A 9 7.67 -4.22 -5.17
N VAL A 10 7.26 -2.96 -4.94
CA VAL A 10 5.84 -2.59 -4.79
C VAL A 10 5.06 -2.88 -6.07
N VAL A 11 5.58 -2.48 -7.24
CA VAL A 11 4.94 -2.74 -8.53
C VAL A 11 4.89 -4.24 -8.85
N SER A 12 5.91 -5.02 -8.45
CA SER A 12 5.93 -6.48 -8.66
C SER A 12 4.93 -7.22 -7.76
N SER A 13 4.81 -6.86 -6.49
CA SER A 13 3.81 -7.44 -5.58
C SER A 13 2.38 -7.07 -6.00
N LEU A 14 2.19 -5.81 -6.43
CA LEU A 14 0.89 -5.32 -6.89
C LEU A 14 0.44 -5.99 -8.20
N LYS A 15 1.39 -6.36 -9.07
CA LYS A 15 1.15 -7.08 -10.33
C LYS A 15 0.39 -8.40 -10.12
N LEU A 16 0.70 -9.13 -9.05
CA LEU A 16 0.04 -10.41 -8.71
C LEU A 16 -1.36 -10.21 -8.10
N ILE A 17 -1.54 -9.15 -7.31
CA ILE A 17 -2.77 -8.95 -6.51
C ILE A 17 -3.81 -8.09 -7.23
N CYS A 18 -3.41 -7.23 -8.17
CA CYS A 18 -4.33 -6.32 -8.86
C CYS A 18 -5.46 -7.05 -9.60
N GLY A 19 -5.18 -8.22 -10.17
CA GLY A 19 -6.18 -9.04 -10.86
C GLY A 19 -7.28 -9.52 -9.91
N VAL A 20 -6.90 -9.96 -8.71
CA VAL A 20 -7.84 -10.39 -7.65
C VAL A 20 -8.64 -9.18 -7.14
N LEU A 21 -7.98 -8.06 -6.84
CA LEU A 21 -8.65 -6.82 -6.42
C LEU A 21 -9.71 -6.37 -7.44
N PHE A 22 -9.36 -6.41 -8.74
CA PHE A 22 -10.26 -5.99 -9.81
C PHE A 22 -11.40 -6.98 -10.07
N ARG A 23 -11.10 -8.29 -10.16
CA ARG A 23 -12.08 -9.30 -10.58
C ARG A 23 -12.97 -9.76 -9.43
N GLU A 24 -12.37 -10.02 -8.27
CA GLU A 24 -13.03 -10.68 -7.14
C GLU A 24 -13.53 -9.68 -6.09
N LEU A 25 -12.78 -8.60 -5.85
CA LEU A 25 -13.09 -7.62 -4.79
C LEU A 25 -13.77 -6.34 -5.30
N GLY A 26 -13.97 -6.21 -6.62
CA GLY A 26 -14.79 -5.15 -7.21
C GLY A 26 -14.11 -3.79 -7.35
N PHE A 27 -12.80 -3.68 -7.15
CA PHE A 27 -12.06 -2.44 -7.35
C PHE A 27 -11.93 -2.10 -8.85
N ARG A 28 -12.92 -1.38 -9.42
CA ARG A 28 -13.06 -1.17 -10.88
C ARG A 28 -12.97 0.28 -11.36
N ALA A 29 -12.51 1.23 -10.53
CA ALA A 29 -12.39 2.63 -10.95
C ALA A 29 -11.43 2.84 -12.13
N TYR A 30 -10.42 1.97 -12.27
CA TYR A 30 -9.52 1.92 -13.41
C TYR A 30 -9.63 0.55 -14.10
N LYS A 31 -9.62 0.56 -15.44
CA LYS A 31 -9.51 -0.67 -16.23
C LYS A 31 -8.07 -1.18 -16.15
N LEU A 32 -7.93 -2.49 -15.92
CA LEU A 32 -6.68 -3.23 -16.07
C LEU A 32 -6.80 -4.05 -17.36
N GLU A 33 -6.33 -3.49 -18.48
CA GLU A 33 -6.28 -4.21 -19.75
C GLU A 33 -4.95 -4.94 -19.87
N LEU A 34 -3.86 -4.30 -19.40
CA LEU A 34 -2.53 -4.86 -19.36
C LEU A 34 -1.91 -4.69 -17.98
N ILE A 35 -1.07 -5.66 -17.63
CA ILE A 35 -0.23 -5.60 -16.44
C ILE A 35 0.68 -4.35 -16.42
N ASP A 36 1.00 -3.80 -17.59
CA ASP A 36 1.80 -2.58 -17.74
C ASP A 36 1.02 -1.29 -17.42
N ASP A 37 -0.30 -1.36 -17.28
CA ASP A 37 -1.12 -0.21 -16.84
C ASP A 37 -0.73 0.24 -15.43
N LEU A 38 -0.14 -0.65 -14.61
CA LEU A 38 0.42 -0.32 -13.30
C LEU A 38 1.66 0.60 -13.36
N SER A 39 2.23 0.85 -14.54
CA SER A 39 3.24 1.90 -14.70
C SER A 39 2.63 3.31 -14.61
N ASN A 40 1.31 3.44 -14.80
CA ASN A 40 0.60 4.69 -14.60
C ASN A 40 0.52 5.03 -13.09
N PRO A 41 0.92 6.24 -12.67
CA PRO A 41 0.95 6.61 -11.25
C PRO A 41 -0.45 6.62 -10.60
N PHE A 42 -1.50 6.97 -11.34
CA PHE A 42 -2.87 6.96 -10.81
C PHE A 42 -3.41 5.55 -10.64
N VAL A 43 -3.17 4.68 -11.63
CA VAL A 43 -3.58 3.27 -11.58
C VAL A 43 -2.86 2.53 -10.45
N SER A 44 -1.53 2.71 -10.34
CA SER A 44 -0.75 2.09 -9.27
C SER A 44 -1.12 2.61 -7.88
N MET A 45 -1.38 3.92 -7.73
CA MET A 45 -1.84 4.48 -6.46
C MET A 45 -3.21 3.90 -6.07
N TYR A 46 -4.16 3.84 -7.01
CA TYR A 46 -5.49 3.30 -6.77
C TYR A 46 -5.44 1.84 -6.30
N PHE A 47 -4.72 0.97 -7.02
CA PHE A 47 -4.62 -0.44 -6.63
C PHE A 47 -3.76 -0.62 -5.36
N GLY A 48 -2.78 0.26 -5.13
CA GLY A 48 -2.02 0.30 -3.88
C GLY A 48 -2.93 0.59 -2.67
N ALA A 49 -3.79 1.60 -2.78
CA ALA A 49 -4.76 1.94 -1.74
C ALA A 49 -5.82 0.85 -1.56
N ALA A 50 -6.33 0.27 -2.66
CA ALA A 50 -7.25 -0.86 -2.64
C ALA A 50 -6.66 -2.07 -1.90
N TYR A 51 -5.36 -2.35 -2.09
CA TYR A 51 -4.70 -3.44 -1.39
C TYR A 51 -4.60 -3.17 0.11
N VAL A 52 -4.24 -1.94 0.51
CA VAL A 52 -4.24 -1.54 1.93
C VAL A 52 -5.63 -1.66 2.55
N ALA A 53 -6.68 -1.23 1.84
CA ALA A 53 -8.06 -1.36 2.30
C ALA A 53 -8.44 -2.84 2.51
N TRP A 54 -8.13 -3.72 1.56
CA TRP A 54 -8.38 -5.15 1.71
C TRP A 54 -7.58 -5.78 2.87
N LEU A 55 -6.33 -5.37 3.06
CA LEU A 55 -5.50 -5.85 4.18
C LEU A 55 -6.00 -5.37 5.55
N SER A 56 -6.61 -4.19 5.60
CA SER A 56 -7.16 -3.64 6.85
C SER A 56 -8.32 -4.48 7.41
N GLU A 57 -9.01 -5.25 6.56
CA GLU A 57 -10.10 -6.15 6.94
C GLU A 57 -9.77 -7.64 6.64
N TYR A 58 -8.48 -7.99 6.61
CA TYR A 58 -8.02 -9.31 6.18
C TYR A 58 -8.62 -10.45 7.02
N GLU A 59 -9.21 -11.44 6.33
CA GLU A 59 -9.99 -12.56 6.90
C GLU A 59 -11.26 -12.14 7.65
N GLY A 60 -11.87 -11.02 7.23
CA GLY A 60 -13.11 -10.52 7.82
C GLY A 60 -12.91 -9.96 9.22
N ARG A 61 -11.72 -9.44 9.52
CA ARG A 61 -11.36 -8.86 10.81
C ARG A 61 -10.56 -7.60 10.61
N ASP A 62 -10.81 -6.61 11.44
CA ASP A 62 -9.99 -5.41 11.51
C ASP A 62 -8.55 -5.77 11.88
N ARG A 63 -7.60 -5.26 11.11
CA ARG A 63 -6.17 -5.44 11.30
C ARG A 63 -5.51 -4.15 11.74
N THR A 64 -4.48 -4.29 12.57
CA THR A 64 -3.69 -3.15 13.01
C THR A 64 -2.88 -2.55 11.86
N PRO A 65 -2.53 -1.26 11.93
CA PRO A 65 -1.60 -0.64 10.99
C PRO A 65 -0.29 -1.41 10.85
N GLU A 66 0.26 -1.89 11.96
CA GLU A 66 1.47 -2.70 11.95
C GLU A 66 1.30 -3.97 11.10
N PHE A 67 0.17 -4.68 11.23
CA PHE A 67 -0.11 -5.86 10.42
C PHE A 67 -0.18 -5.52 8.94
N PHE A 68 -1.04 -4.57 8.54
CA PHE A 68 -1.25 -4.33 7.11
C PHE A 68 -0.05 -3.66 6.43
N VAL A 69 0.74 -2.85 7.16
CA VAL A 69 2.00 -2.28 6.66
C VAL A 69 2.99 -3.39 6.33
N GLN A 70 3.14 -4.39 7.21
CA GLN A 70 4.03 -5.53 6.93
C GLN A 70 3.47 -6.42 5.81
N ALA A 71 2.18 -6.78 5.90
CA ALA A 71 1.50 -7.62 4.92
C ALA A 71 1.54 -7.05 3.51
N TYR A 72 1.61 -5.72 3.37
CA TYR A 72 1.76 -5.05 2.08
C TYR A 72 3.04 -5.49 1.35
N PHE A 73 4.13 -5.73 2.09
CA PHE A 73 5.43 -6.11 1.51
C PHE A 73 5.64 -7.63 1.45
N VAL A 74 5.31 -8.35 2.53
CA VAL A 74 5.62 -9.79 2.65
C VAL A 74 4.44 -10.70 2.33
N GLY A 75 3.24 -10.14 2.20
CA GLY A 75 1.98 -10.87 2.09
C GLY A 75 1.39 -11.23 3.46
N PRO A 76 0.05 -11.22 3.60
CA PRO A 76 -0.60 -11.33 4.92
C PRO A 76 -0.39 -12.67 5.63
N LYS A 77 -0.09 -13.75 4.90
CA LYS A 77 0.23 -15.06 5.47
C LYS A 77 1.65 -15.18 6.01
N ASN A 78 2.53 -14.23 5.70
CA ASN A 78 3.96 -14.27 6.04
C ASN A 78 4.33 -13.19 7.08
N VAL A 79 3.36 -12.50 7.66
CA VAL A 79 3.61 -11.52 8.72
C VAL A 79 4.09 -12.25 9.97
N ASN A 80 5.25 -11.85 10.50
CA ASN A 80 5.75 -12.36 11.78
C ASN A 80 5.38 -11.37 12.91
N PRO A 81 4.47 -11.72 13.82
CA PRO A 81 4.05 -10.83 14.91
C PRO A 81 5.16 -10.52 15.93
N GLN A 82 6.23 -11.32 15.97
CA GLN A 82 7.31 -11.21 16.96
C GLN A 82 8.48 -10.35 16.46
N ASP A 83 8.53 -10.06 15.16
CA ASP A 83 9.53 -9.17 14.60
C ASP A 83 8.93 -7.77 14.56
N ALA A 84 9.42 -6.89 15.45
CA ALA A 84 9.27 -5.44 15.28
C ALA A 84 9.97 -5.07 13.98
N SER A 85 9.26 -5.20 12.86
CA SER A 85 9.91 -5.22 11.56
C SER A 85 10.52 -3.85 11.30
N THR A 86 11.70 -3.84 10.70
CA THR A 86 12.34 -2.62 10.20
C THR A 86 11.40 -1.83 9.26
N LEU A 87 10.37 -2.47 8.68
CA LEU A 87 9.34 -1.82 7.88
C LEU A 87 8.40 -0.95 8.72
N TRP A 88 7.97 -1.43 9.89
CA TRP A 88 7.11 -0.68 10.80
C TRP A 88 7.79 0.59 11.32
N LEU A 89 9.04 0.46 11.80
CA LEU A 89 9.81 1.62 12.28
C LEU A 89 10.00 2.69 11.20
N LYS A 90 10.27 2.27 9.95
CA LYS A 90 10.38 3.19 8.81
C LYS A 90 9.05 3.86 8.47
N TYR A 91 7.95 3.14 8.64
CA TYR A 91 6.61 3.68 8.43
C TYR A 91 6.30 4.77 9.47
N GLU A 92 6.52 4.49 10.76
CA GLU A 92 6.29 5.48 11.84
C GLU A 92 7.15 6.73 11.66
N GLU A 93 8.44 6.56 11.33
CA GLU A 93 9.34 7.69 11.06
C GLU A 93 8.84 8.55 9.88
N THR A 94 8.36 7.90 8.81
CA THR A 94 7.85 8.59 7.62
C THR A 94 6.53 9.30 7.92
N LEU A 95 5.65 8.67 8.69
CA LEU A 95 4.35 9.22 9.10
C LEU A 95 4.55 10.49 9.94
N SER A 96 5.42 10.43 10.94
CA SER A 96 5.76 11.59 11.79
C SER A 96 6.29 12.77 10.97
N LYS A 97 7.20 12.52 10.01
CA LYS A 97 7.71 13.57 9.11
C LYS A 97 6.61 14.19 8.26
N TYR A 98 5.73 13.37 7.71
CA TYR A 98 4.62 13.84 6.87
C TYR A 98 3.63 14.68 7.69
N GLU A 99 3.30 14.27 8.90
CA GLU A 99 2.44 15.06 9.81
C GLU A 99 3.05 16.42 10.16
N ASP A 100 4.35 16.47 10.41
CA ASP A 100 5.07 17.71 10.69
C ASP A 100 5.12 18.64 9.46
N GLU A 101 5.25 18.10 8.26
CA GLU A 101 5.17 18.85 7.01
C GLU A 101 3.75 19.37 6.76
N ARG A 102 2.72 18.54 7.01
CA ARG A 102 1.31 18.95 6.91
C ARG A 102 0.98 20.13 7.83
N LYS A 103 1.44 20.07 9.09
CA LYS A 103 1.25 21.16 10.07
C LYS A 103 1.95 22.45 9.64
N ARG A 104 3.15 22.35 9.06
CA ARG A 104 3.93 23.51 8.58
C ARG A 104 3.35 24.15 7.32
N ASN A 105 2.82 23.35 6.40
CA ASN A 105 2.30 23.82 5.12
C ASN A 105 0.81 24.21 5.16
N GLY A 106 0.18 24.18 6.34
CA GLY A 106 -1.21 24.60 6.55
C GLY A 106 -2.21 23.82 5.67
N ASP A 107 -2.47 22.55 6.01
CA ASP A 107 -3.48 21.63 5.43
C ASP A 107 -3.59 21.52 3.89
N SER A 108 -2.74 22.22 3.13
CA SER A 108 -2.86 22.39 1.68
C SER A 108 -2.49 21.15 0.87
N CYS A 109 -2.00 20.07 1.50
CA CYS A 109 -1.70 18.83 0.80
C CYS A 109 -2.89 17.87 0.90
N ALA A 110 -3.88 18.08 0.03
CA ALA A 110 -4.89 17.09 -0.31
C ALA A 110 -4.37 16.28 -1.51
N ILE A 111 -4.07 15.00 -1.30
CA ILE A 111 -4.06 14.05 -2.41
C ILE A 111 -5.55 13.89 -2.77
N MET A 112 -5.98 14.59 -3.83
CA MET A 112 -7.27 14.37 -4.50
C MET A 112 -7.18 13.17 -5.43
#